data_AF-A0A7S0XTK9-F1
#
_entry.id   AF-A0A7S0XTK9-F1
#
_cell.length_a   1.000
_cell.length_b   1.000
_cell.length_c   1.000
_cell.angle_alpha   90.00
_cell.angle_beta   90.00
_cell.angle_gamma   90.00
#
_symmetry.space_group_name_H-M   'P 1'
#
loop_
_entity.id
_entity.type
_entity.pdbx_description
1 polymer ?
#
loop_
_entity_poly.entity_id
_entity_poly.type
_entity_poly.pdbx_seq_one_letter_code
_entity_poly.pdbx_strand_id
1 'polypeptide(L)'
;MREGLVALLLLLHCHRAAPCGRAALTVAPEKLVSLTGAELIQGSYPHPLYNAAPSMALPVLLHTEAPSRRKVLRVMRWGMRAASGQAAPSRMNNIINARSETIASKPTFKPNLDKRRCVVPFDGWYEWTKDKVPHFVRHREGGRLVMLAGVYDEAGSHPTDKADTANQSFSIVTVEANANLLFLHHRMPAVLESQEAIDRWLSVGEVPFHECRGLLRPYAGSLDSFPVSRRVGNVRNNDPSCIEALKGRSEDSPPAGGKDGKVSKVRRSNSTGKPGRGPLDKYIARAAGKVGVGDAGKEGSST
;
A
#
# COMPACT_ATOMS: atom_id res chain seq x y z
N MET A 1 26.73 -3.77 40.34
CA MET A 1 26.78 -3.23 38.96
C MET A 1 26.85 -4.33 37.89
N ARG A 2 25.89 -5.26 37.82
CA ARG A 2 25.82 -6.25 36.71
C ARG A 2 24.40 -6.75 36.38
N GLU A 3 23.37 -5.91 36.54
CA GLU A 3 21.99 -6.28 36.12
C GLU A 3 21.36 -5.30 35.11
N GLY A 4 22.04 -4.22 34.73
CA GLY A 4 21.48 -3.17 33.86
C GLY A 4 21.67 -3.36 32.35
N LEU A 5 22.34 -4.41 31.88
CA LEU A 5 22.78 -4.50 30.47
C LEU A 5 22.03 -5.54 29.61
N VAL A 6 21.16 -6.36 30.21
CA VAL A 6 20.42 -7.40 29.47
C VAL A 6 19.09 -6.89 28.88
N ALA A 7 18.59 -5.74 29.34
CA ALA A 7 17.35 -5.15 28.82
C ALA A 7 17.52 -4.34 27.51
N LEU A 8 18.75 -4.01 27.11
CA LEU A 8 19.00 -3.14 25.94
C LEU A 8 19.27 -3.91 24.63
N LEU A 9 19.40 -5.25 24.68
CA LEU A 9 19.73 -6.08 23.50
C LEU A 9 18.57 -6.90 22.92
N LEU A 10 17.34 -6.76 23.44
CA LEU A 10 16.14 -7.42 22.89
C LEU A 10 15.33 -6.58 21.89
N LEU A 11 15.86 -5.45 21.43
CA LEU A 11 15.21 -4.56 20.43
C LEU A 11 15.80 -4.67 19.02
N LEU A 12 16.75 -5.58 18.80
CA LEU A 12 17.31 -5.86 17.48
C LEU A 12 16.83 -7.26 17.08
N HIS A 13 16.37 -7.39 15.84
CA HIS A 13 15.83 -8.61 15.17
C HIS A 13 14.30 -8.72 15.01
N CYS A 14 13.56 -7.60 14.97
CA CYS A 14 12.31 -7.58 14.19
C CYS A 14 12.65 -7.36 12.71
N HIS A 15 12.58 -8.41 11.89
CA HIS A 15 12.77 -8.31 10.44
C HIS A 15 11.66 -7.43 9.80
N ARG A 16 11.96 -6.13 9.68
CA ARG A 16 11.76 -5.21 8.54
C ARG A 16 10.51 -5.36 7.67
N ALA A 17 9.32 -5.38 8.24
CA ALA A 17 8.18 -4.75 7.55
C ALA A 17 8.09 -3.31 8.06
N ALA A 18 8.05 -2.33 7.14
CA ALA A 18 7.67 -0.97 7.54
C ALA A 18 6.22 -1.01 8.06
N PRO A 19 5.89 -0.32 9.17
CA PRO A 19 4.54 -0.35 9.74
C PRO A 19 3.52 0.12 8.72
N CYS A 20 2.25 -0.31 8.86
CA CYS A 20 1.16 0.14 7.99
C CYS A 20 1.43 -0.07 6.48
N GLY A 21 2.26 -1.05 6.12
CA GLY A 21 2.70 -1.32 4.74
C GLY A 21 1.78 -2.22 3.94
N ARG A 22 0.51 -2.35 4.35
CA ARG A 22 -0.49 -3.16 3.66
C ARG A 22 -1.90 -2.67 3.98
N ALA A 23 -2.79 -2.68 3.00
CA ALA A 23 -4.17 -2.22 3.18
C ALA A 23 -5.17 -2.97 2.30
N ALA A 24 -6.45 -2.70 2.52
CA ALA A 24 -7.54 -3.12 1.64
C ALA A 24 -8.31 -1.89 1.11
N LEU A 25 -8.69 -1.94 -0.16
CA LEU A 25 -9.61 -1.04 -0.84
C LEU A 25 -10.50 -1.88 -1.78
N THR A 26 -11.63 -2.30 -1.25
CA THR A 26 -12.58 -3.23 -1.84
C THR A 26 -13.89 -2.54 -2.24
N VAL A 27 -14.08 -1.29 -1.82
CA VAL A 27 -15.18 -0.43 -2.28
C VAL A 27 -15.07 -0.17 -3.78
N ALA A 28 -16.18 -0.40 -4.50
CA ALA A 28 -16.28 -0.15 -5.94
C ALA A 28 -15.90 1.29 -6.30
N PRO A 29 -15.22 1.55 -7.45
CA PRO A 29 -14.75 2.88 -7.83
C PRO A 29 -15.84 3.97 -7.77
N GLU A 30 -17.06 3.68 -8.23
CA GLU A 30 -18.19 4.63 -8.24
C GLU A 30 -18.66 4.96 -6.82
N LYS A 31 -18.64 3.95 -5.95
CA LYS A 31 -18.97 4.13 -4.53
C LYS A 31 -17.87 4.89 -3.80
N LEU A 32 -16.60 4.69 -4.17
CA LEU A 32 -15.47 5.42 -3.63
C LEU A 32 -15.55 6.92 -3.95
N VAL A 33 -15.92 7.27 -5.20
CA VAL A 33 -16.21 8.66 -5.61
C VAL A 33 -17.29 9.26 -4.71
N SER A 34 -18.41 8.55 -4.54
CA SER A 34 -19.53 9.00 -3.69
C SER A 34 -19.14 9.17 -2.22
N LEU A 35 -18.39 8.22 -1.63
CA LEU A 35 -18.00 8.24 -0.22
C LEU A 35 -16.97 9.33 0.10
N THR A 36 -16.16 9.72 -0.88
CA THR A 36 -15.11 10.73 -0.70
C THR A 36 -15.55 12.13 -1.09
N GLY A 37 -16.70 12.26 -1.76
CA GLY A 37 -17.14 13.52 -2.35
C GLY A 37 -16.25 13.99 -3.51
N ALA A 38 -15.49 13.07 -4.12
CA ALA A 38 -14.72 13.36 -5.32
C ALA A 38 -15.66 13.49 -6.53
N GLU A 39 -15.23 14.20 -7.56
CA GLU A 39 -15.98 14.25 -8.82
C GLU A 39 -15.71 13.04 -9.73
N LEU A 40 -14.47 12.58 -9.75
CA LEU A 40 -14.02 11.48 -10.60
C LEU A 40 -12.73 10.84 -10.07
N ILE A 41 -12.38 9.70 -10.67
CA ILE A 41 -11.08 9.06 -10.50
C ILE A 41 -10.20 9.35 -11.73
N GLN A 42 -9.04 9.95 -11.51
CA GLN A 42 -8.00 10.22 -12.52
C GLN A 42 -7.03 9.04 -12.58
N GLY A 43 -7.17 8.22 -13.61
CA GLY A 43 -6.35 7.03 -13.84
C GLY A 43 -7.07 5.73 -13.49
N SER A 44 -6.41 4.61 -13.77
CA SER A 44 -6.91 3.26 -13.48
C SER A 44 -6.06 2.61 -12.40
N TYR A 45 -6.70 1.86 -11.52
CA TYR A 45 -6.02 1.06 -10.50
C TYR A 45 -6.66 -0.34 -10.43
N PRO A 46 -5.91 -1.37 -10.00
CA PRO A 46 -6.50 -2.69 -9.80
C PRO A 46 -7.61 -2.63 -8.76
N HIS A 47 -8.75 -3.27 -9.03
CA HIS A 47 -9.87 -3.34 -8.11
C HIS A 47 -10.62 -4.68 -8.31
N PRO A 48 -11.08 -5.36 -7.25
CA PRO A 48 -10.90 -5.02 -5.83
C PRO A 48 -9.49 -5.33 -5.30
N LEU A 49 -9.07 -4.59 -4.28
CA LEU A 49 -7.80 -4.81 -3.58
C LEU A 49 -8.05 -5.23 -2.14
N TYR A 50 -7.94 -6.52 -1.87
CA TYR A 50 -7.92 -7.05 -0.51
C TYR A 50 -6.52 -6.94 0.11
N ASN A 51 -5.45 -6.86 -0.69
CA ASN A 51 -4.07 -6.90 -0.20
C ASN A 51 -3.18 -5.89 -0.96
N ALA A 52 -3.58 -4.61 -0.90
CA ALA A 52 -2.82 -3.50 -1.47
C ALA A 52 -1.45 -3.39 -0.80
N ALA A 53 -0.40 -3.17 -1.60
CA ALA A 53 0.99 -3.15 -1.17
C ALA A 53 1.75 -1.96 -1.77
N PRO A 54 2.90 -1.58 -1.18
CA PRO A 54 3.80 -0.59 -1.76
C PRO A 54 4.14 -0.83 -3.23
N SER A 55 4.38 0.25 -3.95
CA SER A 55 4.60 0.32 -5.40
C SER A 55 3.35 0.10 -6.26
N MET A 56 2.21 -0.30 -5.69
CA MET A 56 0.95 -0.30 -6.42
C MET A 56 0.47 1.13 -6.69
N ALA A 57 -0.23 1.32 -7.80
CA ALA A 57 -0.94 2.54 -8.12
C ALA A 57 -2.31 2.51 -7.41
N LEU A 58 -2.58 3.47 -6.53
CA LEU A 58 -3.77 3.53 -5.67
C LEU A 58 -4.41 4.93 -5.74
N PRO A 59 -5.74 5.03 -5.64
CA PRO A 59 -6.43 6.32 -5.66
C PRO A 59 -6.20 7.06 -4.33
N VAL A 60 -5.77 8.31 -4.42
CA VAL A 60 -5.67 9.24 -3.29
C VAL A 60 -6.49 10.48 -3.56
N LEU A 61 -7.19 10.95 -2.53
CA LEU A 61 -8.04 12.13 -2.58
C LEU A 61 -7.20 13.40 -2.47
N LEU A 62 -7.44 14.38 -3.34
CA LEU A 62 -6.79 15.69 -3.31
C LEU A 62 -7.68 16.78 -3.90
N HIS A 63 -7.35 18.04 -3.63
CA HIS A 63 -7.87 19.16 -4.41
C HIS A 63 -6.99 19.38 -5.64
N THR A 64 -7.62 19.54 -6.80
CA THR A 64 -6.95 20.02 -8.01
C THR A 64 -6.44 21.44 -7.81
N GLU A 65 -5.48 21.84 -8.63
CA GLU A 65 -4.94 23.20 -8.59
C GLU A 65 -6.01 24.27 -8.90
N ALA A 66 -5.72 25.50 -8.50
CA ALA A 66 -6.52 26.66 -8.87
C ALA A 66 -6.64 26.79 -10.41
N PRO A 67 -7.76 27.32 -10.95
CA PRO A 67 -8.85 27.96 -10.23
C PRO A 67 -9.95 26.99 -9.75
N SER A 68 -9.94 25.73 -10.21
CA SER A 68 -11.09 24.84 -10.02
C SER A 68 -11.19 24.26 -8.60
N ARG A 69 -10.06 23.99 -7.92
CA ARG A 69 -9.99 23.46 -6.54
C ARG A 69 -10.92 22.27 -6.27
N ARG A 70 -11.21 21.49 -7.30
CA ARG A 70 -12.15 20.37 -7.21
C ARG A 70 -11.53 19.18 -6.51
N LYS A 71 -12.33 18.46 -5.75
CA LYS A 71 -11.94 17.22 -5.10
C LYS A 71 -11.94 16.07 -6.11
N VAL A 72 -10.79 15.42 -6.29
CA VAL A 72 -10.62 14.29 -7.20
C VAL A 72 -9.88 13.15 -6.50
N LEU A 73 -10.13 11.92 -6.95
CA LEU A 73 -9.28 10.79 -6.61
C LEU A 73 -8.24 10.63 -7.71
N ARG A 74 -6.97 10.84 -7.40
CA ARG A 74 -5.90 10.62 -8.38
C ARG A 74 -5.16 9.33 -8.08
N VAL A 75 -4.98 8.50 -9.10
CA VAL A 75 -4.20 7.27 -8.97
C VAL A 75 -2.72 7.63 -8.94
N MET A 76 -2.04 7.26 -7.85
CA MET A 76 -0.63 7.53 -7.60
C MET A 76 0.09 6.28 -7.10
N ARG A 77 1.39 6.21 -7.31
CA ARG A 77 2.22 5.11 -6.81
C ARG A 77 2.40 5.20 -5.28
N TRP A 78 2.11 4.14 -4.54
CA TRP A 78 2.37 4.11 -3.10
C TRP A 78 3.87 3.90 -2.80
N GLY A 79 4.55 5.00 -2.46
CA GLY A 79 5.92 5.05 -1.99
C GLY A 79 6.72 6.13 -2.70
N MET A 80 7.04 7.18 -1.96
CA MET A 80 7.76 8.34 -2.46
C MET A 80 9.24 8.06 -2.72
N ARG A 81 9.83 8.83 -3.64
CA ARG A 81 11.27 8.81 -3.89
C ARG A 81 11.98 9.69 -2.87
N ALA A 82 13.21 9.34 -2.50
CA ALA A 82 14.04 10.26 -1.72
C ALA A 82 14.39 11.49 -2.58
N ALA A 83 14.56 12.65 -1.94
CA ALA A 83 15.02 13.85 -2.66
C ALA A 83 16.38 13.61 -3.35
N SER A 84 16.58 14.22 -4.52
CA SER A 84 17.81 14.11 -5.32
C SER A 84 19.06 14.44 -4.49
N GLY A 85 20.15 13.71 -4.70
CA GLY A 85 21.41 13.88 -3.95
C GLY A 85 21.50 13.10 -2.64
N GLN A 86 20.43 12.46 -2.16
CA GLN A 86 20.57 11.42 -1.13
C GLN A 86 21.16 10.17 -1.78
N ALA A 87 22.35 9.76 -1.34
CA ALA A 87 23.02 8.52 -1.75
C ALA A 87 22.23 7.31 -1.24
N ALA A 88 21.12 7.02 -1.90
CA ALA A 88 20.21 5.94 -1.56
C ALA A 88 20.42 4.81 -2.57
N PRO A 89 20.99 3.65 -2.20
CA PRO A 89 20.94 2.45 -3.04
C PRO A 89 19.52 2.23 -3.59
N SER A 90 19.38 1.74 -4.83
CA SER A 90 18.09 1.71 -5.57
C SER A 90 16.90 1.08 -4.83
N ARG A 91 17.17 0.22 -3.84
CA ARG A 91 16.18 -0.38 -2.92
C ARG A 91 15.56 0.60 -1.91
N MET A 92 16.02 1.85 -1.86
CA MET A 92 15.64 2.86 -0.87
C MET A 92 14.84 4.04 -1.50
N ASN A 93 14.40 3.89 -2.75
CA ASN A 93 13.52 4.82 -3.48
C ASN A 93 12.02 4.50 -3.35
N ASN A 94 11.61 3.88 -2.24
CA ASN A 94 10.22 3.51 -1.99
C ASN A 94 9.84 3.84 -0.54
N ILE A 95 9.74 5.12 -0.23
CA ILE A 95 9.42 5.64 1.10
C ILE A 95 7.91 5.59 1.26
N ILE A 96 7.40 4.54 1.91
CA ILE A 96 5.96 4.31 1.99
C ILE A 96 5.27 5.11 3.10
N ASN A 97 6.04 5.55 4.11
CA ASN A 97 5.53 6.26 5.28
C ASN A 97 6.36 7.51 5.59
N ALA A 98 5.67 8.55 6.07
CA ALA A 98 6.23 9.77 6.62
C ALA A 98 5.93 9.85 8.12
N ARG A 99 6.95 9.98 8.97
CA ARG A 99 6.75 10.12 10.43
C ARG A 99 6.37 11.56 10.75
N SER A 100 5.23 11.79 11.39
CA SER A 100 4.71 13.14 11.72
C SER A 100 5.70 14.00 12.50
N GLU A 101 6.54 13.40 13.34
CA GLU A 101 7.55 14.09 14.17
C GLU A 101 8.65 14.74 13.34
N THR A 102 8.97 14.15 12.19
CA THR A 102 10.12 14.54 11.34
C THR A 102 9.71 15.02 9.96
N ILE A 103 8.41 14.99 9.64
CA ILE A 103 7.91 15.28 8.30
C ILE A 103 8.27 16.72 7.86
N ALA A 104 8.26 17.68 8.78
CA ALA A 104 8.56 19.08 8.52
C ALA A 104 10.06 19.39 8.36
N SER A 105 10.96 18.49 8.74
CA SER A 105 12.42 18.67 8.64
C SER A 105 13.07 17.83 7.55
N LYS A 106 12.42 16.73 7.12
CA LYS A 106 12.97 15.83 6.11
C LYS A 106 12.92 16.43 4.69
N PRO A 107 14.05 16.47 3.95
CA PRO A 107 14.10 17.03 2.59
C PRO A 107 13.11 16.41 1.60
N THR A 108 12.79 15.12 1.78
CA THR A 108 11.81 14.41 0.94
C THR A 108 10.38 14.95 1.10
N PHE A 109 9.99 15.39 2.29
CA PHE A 109 8.60 15.74 2.58
C PHE A 109 8.39 17.23 2.73
N LYS A 110 9.33 17.95 3.38
CA LYS A 110 9.22 19.38 3.69
C LYS A 110 8.76 20.24 2.50
N PRO A 111 9.32 20.09 1.27
CA PRO A 111 8.90 20.92 0.13
C PRO A 111 7.46 20.69 -0.35
N ASN A 112 6.85 19.56 0.06
CA ASN A 112 5.54 19.11 -0.39
C ASN A 112 4.43 19.46 0.62
N LEU A 113 4.75 19.78 1.87
CA LEU A 113 3.72 19.90 2.92
C LEU A 113 2.73 21.05 2.71
N ASP A 114 3.16 22.13 2.06
CA ASP A 114 2.31 23.28 1.74
C ASP A 114 1.75 23.23 0.31
N LYS A 115 1.96 22.12 -0.42
CA LYS A 115 1.63 22.02 -1.86
C LYS A 115 0.95 20.71 -2.26
N ARG A 116 1.22 19.62 -1.57
CA ARG A 116 0.94 18.26 -2.04
C ARG A 116 0.55 17.36 -0.87
N ARG A 117 -0.54 17.72 -0.20
CA ARG A 117 -1.21 16.88 0.80
C ARG A 117 -2.34 16.12 0.12
N CYS A 118 -2.51 14.86 0.49
CA CYS A 118 -3.59 14.01 0.01
C CYS A 118 -4.22 13.24 1.17
N VAL A 119 -5.35 12.59 0.91
CA VAL A 119 -5.98 11.64 1.84
C VAL A 119 -6.07 10.28 1.15
N VAL A 120 -5.66 9.22 1.85
CA VAL A 120 -5.60 7.86 1.32
C VAL A 120 -6.78 7.07 1.90
N PRO A 121 -7.83 6.79 1.11
CA PRO A 121 -8.97 6.00 1.57
C PRO A 121 -8.68 4.50 1.54
N PHE A 122 -8.97 3.80 2.63
CA PHE A 122 -8.92 2.34 2.70
C PHE A 122 -10.11 1.79 3.49
N ASP A 123 -10.48 0.51 3.28
CA ASP A 123 -11.39 -0.19 4.20
C ASP A 123 -10.76 -0.35 5.58
N GLY A 124 -9.44 -0.50 5.59
CA GLY A 124 -8.61 -0.78 6.75
C GLY A 124 -7.17 -1.11 6.33
N TRP A 125 -6.30 -1.32 7.31
CA TRP A 125 -4.91 -1.70 7.08
C TRP A 125 -4.55 -2.98 7.83
N TYR A 126 -3.47 -3.62 7.43
CA TYR A 126 -2.92 -4.75 8.17
C TYR A 126 -1.76 -4.31 9.04
N GLU A 127 -1.67 -4.89 10.23
CA GLU A 127 -0.50 -4.79 11.09
C GLU A 127 -0.19 -6.14 11.71
N TRP A 128 1.08 -6.40 12.01
CA TRP A 128 1.52 -7.69 12.53
C TRP A 128 1.95 -7.56 13.99
N THR A 129 1.54 -8.51 14.83
CA THR A 129 2.14 -8.67 16.15
C THR A 129 3.63 -9.03 16.04
N LYS A 130 4.35 -8.97 17.16
CA LYS A 130 5.74 -9.44 17.25
C LYS A 130 5.90 -10.89 16.77
N ASP A 131 4.90 -11.74 17.03
CA ASP A 131 4.83 -13.14 16.58
C ASP A 131 4.35 -13.31 15.13
N LYS A 132 4.31 -12.22 14.37
CA LYS A 132 3.93 -12.17 12.95
C LYS A 132 2.51 -12.71 12.69
N VAL A 133 1.60 -12.49 13.63
CA VAL A 133 0.16 -12.73 13.40
C VAL A 133 -0.44 -11.47 12.76
N PRO A 134 -0.87 -11.51 11.49
CA PRO A 134 -1.51 -10.36 10.87
C PRO A 134 -2.86 -10.10 11.52
N HIS A 135 -3.13 -8.84 11.78
CA HIS A 135 -4.44 -8.33 12.14
C HIS A 135 -4.91 -7.37 11.05
N PHE A 136 -6.20 -7.37 10.77
CA PHE A 136 -6.84 -6.32 9.98
C PHE A 136 -7.44 -5.29 10.94
N VAL A 137 -7.14 -4.02 10.71
CA VAL A 137 -7.55 -2.89 11.55
C VAL A 137 -8.48 -1.99 10.74
N ARG A 138 -9.65 -1.66 11.29
CA ARG A 138 -10.66 -0.83 10.64
C ARG A 138 -11.51 -0.06 11.67
N HIS A 139 -12.39 0.83 11.22
CA HIS A 139 -13.41 1.40 12.10
C HIS A 139 -14.29 0.30 12.72
N ARG A 140 -14.56 0.41 14.02
CA ARG A 140 -15.32 -0.58 14.79
C ARG A 140 -16.72 -0.87 14.25
N GLU A 141 -17.42 0.17 13.79
CA GLU A 141 -18.76 0.03 13.22
C GLU A 141 -18.77 -0.69 11.87
N GLY A 142 -17.60 -0.90 11.25
CA GLY A 142 -17.50 -1.37 9.87
C GLY A 142 -18.12 -0.38 8.87
N GLY A 143 -18.13 -0.74 7.59
CA GLY A 143 -18.86 0.00 6.55
C GLY A 143 -18.36 1.42 6.21
N ARG A 144 -17.38 1.95 6.94
CA ARG A 144 -16.74 3.25 6.67
C ARG A 144 -15.26 3.09 6.35
N LEU A 145 -14.81 3.85 5.35
CA LEU A 145 -13.39 3.96 5.00
C LEU A 145 -12.60 4.64 6.13
N VAL A 146 -11.38 4.15 6.38
CA VAL A 146 -10.37 4.91 7.12
C VAL A 146 -9.75 5.94 6.16
N MET A 147 -9.72 7.20 6.58
CA MET A 147 -9.24 8.32 5.77
C MET A 147 -7.87 8.75 6.30
N LEU A 148 -6.80 8.32 5.64
CA LEU A 148 -5.43 8.48 6.17
C LEU A 148 -4.76 9.73 5.61
N ALA A 149 -4.12 10.54 6.45
CA ALA A 149 -3.33 11.67 5.99
C ALA A 149 -2.13 11.18 5.14
N GLY A 150 -1.96 11.75 3.97
CA GLY A 150 -0.86 11.47 3.05
C GLY A 150 -0.16 12.74 2.56
N VAL A 151 1.05 12.56 2.07
CA VAL A 151 1.83 13.57 1.34
C VAL A 151 2.28 12.94 0.03
N TYR A 152 2.30 13.70 -1.05
CA TYR A 152 2.73 13.22 -2.36
C TYR A 152 3.78 14.14 -3.00
N ASP A 153 4.44 13.62 -4.02
CA ASP A 153 5.33 14.36 -4.91
C ASP A 153 4.94 14.15 -6.38
N GLU A 154 5.60 14.92 -7.24
CA GLU A 154 5.54 14.80 -8.69
C GLU A 154 6.89 14.33 -9.24
N ALA A 155 7.63 13.55 -8.46
CA ALA A 155 8.95 13.09 -8.88
C ALA A 155 8.81 12.19 -10.12
N GLY A 156 9.54 12.54 -11.20
CA GLY A 156 9.47 11.83 -12.49
C GLY A 156 9.69 10.31 -12.40
N SER A 157 9.39 9.64 -13.51
CA SER A 157 9.33 8.17 -13.64
C SER A 157 10.40 7.39 -12.86
N HIS A 158 9.98 6.35 -12.12
CA HIS A 158 10.87 5.42 -11.43
C HIS A 158 11.51 4.45 -12.44
N PRO A 159 12.76 3.99 -12.26
CA PRO A 159 13.39 2.98 -13.14
C PRO A 159 12.66 1.62 -13.21
N THR A 160 11.70 1.38 -12.31
CA THR A 160 10.88 0.17 -12.27
C THR A 160 9.42 0.45 -12.61
N ASP A 161 9.09 1.70 -12.90
CA ASP A 161 7.76 2.05 -13.37
C ASP A 161 7.62 1.47 -14.79
N LYS A 162 6.47 0.84 -15.03
CA LYS A 162 6.05 0.54 -16.40
C LYS A 162 5.75 1.88 -17.10
N ALA A 163 5.77 1.90 -18.43
CA ALA A 163 5.51 3.10 -19.23
C ALA A 163 4.16 3.81 -18.93
N ASP A 164 3.26 3.15 -18.20
CA ASP A 164 1.92 3.61 -17.83
C ASP A 164 1.74 3.81 -16.30
N THR A 165 2.83 3.96 -15.54
CA THR A 165 2.75 4.22 -14.09
C THR A 165 2.68 5.73 -13.86
N ALA A 166 1.81 6.16 -12.94
CA ALA A 166 1.67 7.57 -12.60
C ALA A 166 3.01 8.16 -12.15
N ASN A 167 3.45 9.27 -12.76
CA ASN A 167 4.63 10.07 -12.40
C ASN A 167 4.52 10.75 -11.02
N GLN A 168 3.58 10.33 -10.19
CA GLN A 168 3.27 10.90 -8.90
C GLN A 168 3.25 9.78 -7.88
N SER A 169 3.85 10.03 -6.72
CA SER A 169 3.97 9.04 -5.67
C SER A 169 3.65 9.62 -4.31
N PHE A 170 3.12 8.79 -3.42
CA PHE A 170 2.66 9.23 -2.10
C PHE A 170 3.21 8.38 -0.95
N SER A 171 3.29 8.99 0.22
CA SER A 171 3.56 8.34 1.50
C SER A 171 2.40 8.56 2.46
N ILE A 172 2.10 7.56 3.28
CA ILE A 172 1.13 7.68 4.36
C ILE A 172 1.81 8.32 5.57
N VAL A 173 1.17 9.30 6.19
CA VAL A 173 1.68 9.89 7.44
C VAL A 173 1.38 8.92 8.59
N THR A 174 2.38 8.68 9.42
CA THR A 174 2.27 7.81 10.61
C THR A 174 2.50 8.62 11.87
N VAL A 175 1.82 8.22 12.94
CA VAL A 175 1.86 8.79 14.30
C VAL A 175 2.12 7.67 15.32
N GLU A 176 2.29 8.02 16.58
CA GLU A 176 2.29 7.03 17.67
C GLU A 176 0.97 6.24 17.68
N ALA A 177 1.04 4.95 17.99
CA ALA A 177 -0.17 4.14 18.13
C ALA A 177 -0.92 4.51 19.42
N ASN A 178 -2.26 4.48 19.36
CA ASN A 178 -3.09 4.56 20.55
C ASN A 178 -3.03 3.26 21.36
N ALA A 179 -3.53 3.29 22.61
CA ALA A 179 -3.47 2.14 23.53
C ALA A 179 -4.09 0.86 22.94
N ASN A 180 -5.11 0.98 22.10
CA ASN A 180 -5.78 -0.16 21.46
C ASN A 180 -4.86 -0.90 20.47
N LEU A 181 -3.89 -0.24 19.85
CA LEU A 181 -3.05 -0.84 18.81
C LEU A 181 -1.59 -1.07 19.23
N LEU A 182 -1.18 -0.64 20.43
CA LEU A 182 0.20 -0.79 20.91
C LEU A 182 0.67 -2.25 20.95
N PHE A 183 -0.24 -3.21 21.14
CA PHE A 183 0.08 -4.64 21.12
C PHE A 183 0.46 -5.14 19.71
N LEU A 184 0.00 -4.47 18.65
CA LEU A 184 0.38 -4.73 17.27
C LEU A 184 1.70 -4.03 16.94
N HIS A 185 1.74 -2.71 17.09
CA HIS A 185 2.91 -1.90 16.74
C HIS A 185 2.89 -0.54 17.46
N HIS A 186 4.07 0.06 17.68
CA HIS A 186 4.21 1.39 18.31
C HIS A 186 3.80 2.57 17.42
N ARG A 187 3.33 2.30 16.20
CA ARG A 187 2.93 3.30 15.19
C ARG A 187 1.62 2.87 14.56
N MET A 188 0.86 3.87 14.13
CA MET A 188 -0.35 3.70 13.33
C MET A 188 -0.40 4.78 12.24
N PRO A 189 -1.21 4.64 11.18
CA PRO A 189 -1.39 5.73 10.24
C PRO A 189 -2.18 6.87 10.91
N ALA A 190 -1.93 8.10 10.48
CA ALA A 190 -2.67 9.27 10.94
C ALA A 190 -4.08 9.26 10.32
N VAL A 191 -5.08 8.88 11.10
CA VAL A 191 -6.49 8.85 10.68
C VAL A 191 -7.10 10.25 10.86
N LEU A 192 -7.66 10.82 9.80
CA LEU A 192 -8.40 12.08 9.85
C LEU A 192 -9.83 11.81 10.34
N GLU A 193 -10.18 12.38 11.48
CA GLU A 193 -11.32 11.92 12.30
C GLU A 193 -12.69 12.44 11.84
N SER A 194 -12.72 13.50 11.02
CA SER A 194 -13.95 14.17 10.59
C SER A 194 -13.82 14.71 9.16
N GLN A 195 -14.96 15.04 8.55
CA GLN A 195 -14.99 15.69 7.25
C GLN A 195 -14.25 17.05 7.27
N GLU A 196 -14.39 17.81 8.36
CA GLU A 196 -13.67 19.07 8.55
C GLU A 196 -12.14 18.87 8.64
N ALA A 197 -11.68 17.81 9.31
CA ALA A 197 -10.26 17.47 9.36
C ALA A 197 -9.73 17.08 7.96
N ILE A 198 -10.52 16.34 7.17
CA ILE A 198 -10.21 15.99 5.78
C ILE A 198 -10.10 17.25 4.93
N ASP A 199 -11.10 18.12 4.98
CA ASP A 199 -11.13 19.35 4.17
C ASP A 199 -10.00 20.29 4.56
N ARG A 200 -9.77 20.52 5.86
CA ARG A 200 -8.65 21.32 6.36
C ARG A 200 -7.30 20.76 5.93
N TRP A 201 -7.12 19.43 5.95
CA TRP A 201 -5.90 18.80 5.45
C TRP A 201 -5.72 18.99 3.94
N LEU A 202 -6.80 18.94 3.14
CA LEU A 202 -6.78 19.07 1.69
C LEU A 202 -6.74 20.52 1.17
N SER A 203 -7.11 21.51 1.97
CA SER A 203 -7.08 22.95 1.62
C SER A 203 -5.66 23.52 1.53
N VAL A 204 -4.83 22.93 0.66
CA VAL A 204 -3.49 23.39 0.33
C VAL A 204 -3.56 24.78 -0.31
N GLY A 205 -2.62 25.68 0.06
CA GLY A 205 -2.59 27.08 -0.40
C GLY A 205 -3.54 28.02 0.34
N GLU A 206 -4.55 27.49 1.04
CA GLU A 206 -5.39 28.24 1.98
C GLU A 206 -4.95 27.99 3.43
N VAL A 207 -4.71 26.73 3.78
CA VAL A 207 -4.30 26.30 5.10
C VAL A 207 -2.84 25.82 5.05
N PRO A 208 -1.90 26.55 5.66
CA PRO A 208 -0.50 26.14 5.72
C PRO A 208 -0.34 24.92 6.63
N PHE A 209 0.68 24.09 6.36
CA PHE A 209 0.88 22.81 7.05
C PHE A 209 0.99 22.96 8.58
N HIS A 210 1.61 24.03 9.07
CA HIS A 210 1.80 24.23 10.50
C HIS A 210 0.47 24.29 11.28
N GLU A 211 -0.59 24.78 10.64
CA GLU A 211 -1.95 24.82 11.18
C GLU A 211 -2.68 23.46 11.11
N CYS A 212 -2.22 22.56 10.24
CA CYS A 212 -2.74 21.20 10.11
C CYS A 212 -2.00 20.19 11.00
N ARG A 213 -0.87 20.58 11.60
CA ARG A 213 -0.02 19.66 12.38
C ARG A 213 -0.78 18.99 13.53
N GLY A 214 -1.74 19.70 14.14
CA GLY A 214 -2.59 19.17 15.21
C GLY A 214 -3.50 18.02 14.78
N LEU A 215 -3.75 17.86 13.48
CA LEU A 215 -4.51 16.73 12.92
C LEU A 215 -3.69 15.43 12.93
N LEU A 216 -2.36 15.52 12.99
CA LEU A 216 -1.43 14.38 12.94
C LEU A 216 -1.19 13.81 14.34
N ARG A 217 -2.22 13.25 14.95
CA ARG A 217 -2.22 12.67 16.29
C ARG A 217 -2.77 11.22 16.30
N PRO A 218 -2.50 10.42 17.35
CA PRO A 218 -3.12 9.10 17.49
C PRO A 218 -4.64 9.20 17.43
N TYR A 219 -5.29 8.26 16.74
CA TYR A 219 -6.75 8.26 16.57
C TYR A 219 -7.46 8.14 17.92
N ALA A 220 -8.37 9.07 18.21
CA ALA A 220 -9.13 9.12 19.45
C ALA A 220 -10.39 8.22 19.45
N GLY A 221 -10.89 7.86 18.27
CA GLY A 221 -12.06 7.01 18.12
C GLY A 221 -11.78 5.51 18.32
N SER A 222 -12.82 4.70 18.12
CA SER A 222 -12.74 3.24 18.23
C SER A 222 -12.33 2.59 16.91
N LEU A 223 -11.29 1.76 16.98
CA LEU A 223 -10.88 0.84 15.92
C LEU A 223 -11.09 -0.59 16.41
N ASP A 224 -11.52 -1.45 15.50
CA ASP A 224 -11.44 -2.89 15.71
C ASP A 224 -10.15 -3.39 15.09
N SER A 225 -9.54 -4.37 15.76
CA SER A 225 -8.46 -5.17 15.21
C SER A 225 -8.74 -6.64 15.50
N PHE A 226 -8.58 -7.49 14.48
CA PHE A 226 -8.84 -8.92 14.61
C PHE A 226 -7.84 -9.73 13.76
N PRO A 227 -7.45 -10.92 14.21
CA PRO A 227 -6.48 -11.74 13.49
C PRO A 227 -7.06 -12.24 12.17
N VAL A 228 -6.24 -12.22 11.11
CA VAL A 228 -6.59 -12.71 9.77
C VAL A 228 -5.61 -13.79 9.29
N SER A 229 -5.86 -14.37 8.12
CA SER A 229 -5.00 -15.42 7.57
C SER A 229 -3.57 -14.94 7.32
N ARG A 230 -2.57 -15.73 7.75
CA ARG A 230 -1.14 -15.49 7.44
C ARG A 230 -0.83 -15.39 5.95
N ARG A 231 -1.71 -15.91 5.10
CA ARG A 231 -1.64 -15.81 3.64
C ARG A 231 -1.50 -14.36 3.15
N VAL A 232 -2.07 -13.39 3.88
CA VAL A 232 -1.94 -11.97 3.54
C VAL A 232 -0.47 -11.53 3.48
N GLY A 233 0.46 -12.20 4.18
CA GLY A 233 1.89 -11.90 4.10
C GLY A 233 2.46 -11.91 2.68
N ASN A 234 1.94 -12.75 1.77
CA ASN A 234 2.30 -12.77 0.36
C ASN A 234 1.32 -11.91 -0.46
N VAL A 235 1.84 -10.83 -1.06
CA VAL A 235 1.10 -9.81 -1.83
C VAL A 235 0.31 -10.35 -3.02
N ARG A 236 0.63 -11.55 -3.51
CA ARG A 236 -0.10 -12.19 -4.62
C ARG A 236 -1.47 -12.71 -4.20
N ASN A 237 -1.70 -12.89 -2.90
CA ASN A 237 -3.00 -13.31 -2.39
C ASN A 237 -3.87 -12.08 -2.23
N ASN A 238 -4.85 -11.91 -3.12
CA ASN A 238 -5.72 -10.75 -3.18
C ASN A 238 -7.17 -11.22 -3.39
N ASP A 239 -7.80 -11.69 -2.31
CA ASP A 239 -9.15 -12.25 -2.32
C ASP A 239 -9.84 -12.00 -0.97
N PRO A 240 -11.18 -12.19 -0.86
CA PRO A 240 -11.97 -11.84 0.33
C PRO A 240 -11.43 -12.39 1.64
N SER A 241 -10.88 -13.60 1.60
CA SER A 241 -10.40 -14.26 2.81
C SER A 241 -9.10 -13.66 3.39
N CYS A 242 -8.55 -12.59 2.78
CA CYS A 242 -7.50 -11.76 3.38
C CYS A 242 -8.02 -10.86 4.51
N ILE A 243 -9.28 -10.41 4.44
CA ILE A 243 -9.90 -9.51 5.43
C ILE A 243 -10.88 -10.24 6.36
N GLU A 244 -11.06 -11.54 6.18
CA GLU A 244 -11.92 -12.36 7.04
C GLU A 244 -11.22 -12.66 8.37
N ALA A 245 -11.95 -12.43 9.47
CA ALA A 245 -11.49 -12.80 10.80
C ALA A 245 -11.26 -14.32 10.88
N LEU A 246 -10.14 -14.72 11.48
CA LEU A 246 -9.93 -16.11 11.82
C LEU A 246 -11.01 -16.53 12.81
N LYS A 247 -11.85 -17.50 12.40
CA LYS A 247 -12.71 -18.22 13.35
C LYS A 247 -11.78 -18.79 14.42
N GLY A 248 -12.06 -18.48 15.69
CA GLY A 248 -11.24 -18.91 16.82
C GLY A 248 -10.91 -20.39 16.67
N ARG A 249 -9.63 -20.73 16.78
CA ARG A 249 -9.27 -22.12 17.05
C ARG A 249 -9.96 -22.47 18.36
N SER A 250 -10.86 -23.46 18.36
CA SER A 250 -11.08 -24.22 19.59
C SER A 250 -9.71 -24.66 20.10
N GLU A 251 -9.46 -24.48 21.39
CA GLU A 251 -8.21 -24.85 22.08
C GLU A 251 -8.00 -26.37 22.13
N ASP A 252 -8.00 -27.06 20.98
CA ASP A 252 -7.66 -28.48 20.89
C ASP A 252 -7.15 -28.79 19.49
N SER A 253 -5.88 -28.47 19.24
CA SER A 253 -5.05 -29.17 18.25
C SER A 253 -3.59 -28.81 18.50
N PRO A 254 -2.75 -29.75 18.94
CA PRO A 254 -1.34 -29.48 19.16
C PRO A 254 -0.62 -29.19 17.82
N PRO A 255 0.53 -28.51 17.85
CA PRO A 255 1.33 -28.28 16.66
C PRO A 255 1.83 -29.62 16.11
N ALA A 256 1.66 -29.84 14.81
CA ALA A 256 2.30 -30.95 14.10
C ALA A 256 3.83 -30.75 14.11
N GLY A 257 4.47 -31.27 15.16
CA GLY A 257 5.89 -31.52 15.25
C GLY A 257 6.11 -33.03 15.24
N GLY A 258 6.80 -33.53 14.20
CA GLY A 258 7.22 -34.93 14.11
C GLY A 258 8.38 -35.04 13.13
N LYS A 259 9.59 -35.15 13.69
CA LYS A 259 10.83 -35.46 12.99
C LYS A 259 10.91 -36.95 12.62
N ASP A 260 11.68 -37.21 11.57
CA ASP A 260 12.53 -38.37 11.29
C ASP A 260 11.91 -39.78 11.14
N GLY A 261 12.01 -40.30 9.92
CA GLY A 261 11.95 -41.72 9.61
C GLY A 261 12.96 -42.08 8.50
N LYS A 262 14.14 -42.57 8.89
CA LYS A 262 15.10 -43.27 8.01
C LYS A 262 14.39 -44.46 7.35
N VAL A 263 14.52 -44.59 6.03
CA VAL A 263 14.44 -45.91 5.37
C VAL A 263 15.63 -46.10 4.43
N SER A 264 16.24 -47.26 4.63
CA SER A 264 17.46 -47.80 4.06
C SER A 264 17.33 -48.14 2.57
N LYS A 265 18.48 -48.09 1.88
CA LYS A 265 18.73 -48.49 0.49
C LYS A 265 18.19 -49.87 0.12
N VAL A 266 17.61 -49.97 -1.07
CA VAL A 266 17.75 -51.15 -1.95
C VAL A 266 18.29 -50.68 -3.31
N ARG A 267 19.40 -51.28 -3.74
CA ARG A 267 20.09 -51.07 -5.02
C ARG A 267 19.51 -52.00 -6.09
N ARG A 268 19.47 -51.52 -7.35
CA ARG A 268 19.80 -52.22 -8.63
C ARG A 268 19.83 -51.14 -9.73
N SER A 269 21.01 -50.70 -10.19
CA SER A 269 21.69 -51.07 -11.47
C SER A 269 20.76 -50.92 -12.70
N ASN A 270 21.04 -50.20 -13.79
CA ASN A 270 22.31 -49.81 -14.45
C ASN A 270 22.07 -48.66 -15.46
N SER A 271 23.14 -47.88 -15.73
CA SER A 271 23.63 -47.33 -17.04
C SER A 271 22.64 -46.62 -17.99
N THR A 272 22.86 -45.47 -18.64
CA THR A 272 24.05 -44.76 -19.18
C THR A 272 23.61 -43.34 -19.62
N GLY A 273 24.51 -42.36 -19.65
CA GLY A 273 24.42 -41.20 -20.56
C GLY A 273 24.20 -39.81 -19.94
N LYS A 274 25.23 -38.95 -20.07
CA LYS A 274 25.21 -37.48 -19.94
C LYS A 274 25.80 -36.92 -21.25
N PRO A 275 25.77 -35.60 -21.53
CA PRO A 275 24.82 -34.55 -21.17
C PRO A 275 24.48 -33.64 -22.38
N GLY A 276 23.46 -32.78 -22.27
CA GLY A 276 23.16 -31.75 -23.30
C GLY A 276 22.49 -30.50 -22.72
N ARG A 277 23.02 -29.33 -23.07
CA ARG A 277 22.69 -27.98 -22.59
C ARG A 277 21.45 -27.39 -23.29
N GLY A 278 20.75 -26.49 -22.61
CA GLY A 278 20.24 -25.23 -23.20
C GLY A 278 18.72 -25.10 -23.44
N PRO A 279 18.21 -23.84 -23.51
CA PRO A 279 16.91 -23.49 -22.94
C PRO A 279 15.95 -22.71 -23.88
N LEU A 280 14.83 -22.24 -23.29
CA LEU A 280 13.91 -21.17 -23.71
C LEU A 280 12.64 -21.50 -24.55
N ASP A 281 11.56 -20.91 -24.02
CA ASP A 281 10.41 -20.25 -24.66
C ASP A 281 9.37 -21.03 -25.47
N LYS A 282 8.15 -21.03 -24.92
CA LYS A 282 6.91 -21.18 -25.71
C LYS A 282 5.81 -20.23 -25.19
N TYR A 283 5.06 -19.74 -26.17
CA TYR A 283 3.72 -19.15 -26.14
C TYR A 283 3.59 -17.63 -26.27
N ILE A 284 3.62 -17.17 -27.52
CA ILE A 284 2.75 -16.10 -28.04
C ILE A 284 1.97 -16.66 -29.25
N ALA A 285 0.75 -16.14 -29.41
CA ALA A 285 -0.10 -16.08 -30.61
C ALA A 285 -1.35 -16.99 -30.62
N ARG A 286 -2.53 -16.40 -30.44
CA ARG A 286 -3.52 -16.18 -31.53
C ARG A 286 -4.76 -15.45 -31.01
N ALA A 287 -5.11 -14.33 -31.65
CA ALA A 287 -6.48 -14.01 -32.09
C ALA A 287 -6.47 -12.67 -32.83
N ALA A 288 -6.49 -12.71 -34.16
CA ALA A 288 -6.84 -11.58 -35.00
C ALA A 288 -8.10 -11.96 -35.78
N GLY A 289 -9.20 -11.30 -35.46
CA GLY A 289 -10.48 -11.36 -36.17
C GLY A 289 -10.58 -10.19 -37.14
N LYS A 290 -11.08 -10.49 -38.33
CA LYS A 290 -11.21 -9.65 -39.53
C LYS A 290 -12.17 -8.46 -39.34
N VAL A 291 -11.80 -7.34 -39.94
CA VAL A 291 -12.68 -6.27 -40.50
C VAL A 291 -12.01 -5.90 -41.82
N GLY A 292 -12.60 -5.98 -43.01
CA GLY A 292 -13.91 -5.53 -43.45
C GLY A 292 -13.64 -4.42 -44.47
N VAL A 293 -13.50 -4.79 -45.75
CA VAL A 293 -13.20 -3.88 -46.87
C VAL A 293 -14.47 -3.11 -47.23
N GLY A 294 -14.39 -1.78 -47.22
CA GLY A 294 -15.39 -0.87 -47.76
C GLY A 294 -14.71 0.10 -48.73
N ASP A 295 -15.06 -0.04 -50.00
CA ASP A 295 -14.58 0.72 -51.15
C ASP A 295 -15.36 2.03 -51.28
N ALA A 296 -14.69 3.15 -51.56
CA ALA A 296 -15.33 4.42 -51.90
C ALA A 296 -14.39 5.32 -52.73
N GLY A 297 -14.63 5.31 -54.04
CA GLY A 297 -14.99 6.51 -54.81
C GLY A 297 -13.92 7.59 -55.00
N LYS A 298 -13.32 7.58 -56.20
CA LYS A 298 -12.68 8.76 -56.82
C LYS A 298 -13.73 9.69 -57.44
N GLU A 299 -13.70 10.95 -57.05
CA GLU A 299 -14.01 12.15 -57.85
C GLU A 299 -12.97 13.19 -57.39
N GLY A 300 -12.27 14.00 -58.18
CA GLY A 300 -12.49 14.46 -59.55
C GLY A 300 -12.48 16.00 -59.52
N SER A 301 -11.55 16.64 -60.26
CA SER A 301 -11.52 18.08 -60.61
C SER A 301 -11.04 19.05 -59.51
N SER A 302 -10.41 20.21 -59.72
CA SER A 302 -9.63 20.91 -60.77
C SER A 302 -9.30 22.30 -60.18
N THR A 303 -8.29 22.98 -60.75
CA THR A 303 -7.90 24.40 -60.58
C THR A 303 -7.33 24.85 -59.24
#